data_AF-A0AAE3ZDF6-F1
#
_entry.id   AF-A0AAE3ZDF6-F1
#
_cell.length_a   1.000
_cell.length_b   1.000
_cell.length_c   1.000
_cell.angle_alpha   90.00
_cell.angle_beta   90.00
_cell.angle_gamma   90.00
#
_symmetry.space_group_name_H-M   'P 1'
#
loop_
_entity.id
_entity.type
_entity.pdbx_description
1 polymer ?
#
loop_
_entity_poly.entity_id
_entity_poly.type
_entity_poly.pdbx_seq_one_letter_code
_entity_poly.pdbx_strand_id
1 'polypeptide(L)'
;MSYPLSASCAIADQGPVTTYEQAAGINPYDLAEWYSDIGNRPASPHRSIPEHLEELARAAALAEHLADIHGHRLHAALITGATVADIAGALGITAQRITAEWLNWVAGQRDLHDGTDGRFGISSGDYTQVSAVLAEDSAARRSRQQS
;
A
#
# COMPACT_ATOMS: atom_id res chain seq x y z
N MET A 1 1.25 -45.16 16.67
CA MET A 1 1.65 -43.87 17.27
C MET A 1 1.03 -42.78 16.43
N SER A 2 -0.12 -42.28 16.85
CA SER A 2 -0.85 -41.20 16.19
C SER A 2 -0.53 -39.91 16.91
N TYR A 3 -0.02 -38.92 16.18
CA TYR A 3 0.11 -37.56 16.68
C TYR A 3 -1.22 -36.83 16.44
N PRO A 4 -1.87 -36.26 17.46
CA PRO A 4 -3.00 -35.38 17.23
C PRO A 4 -2.50 -34.05 16.65
N LEU A 5 -2.94 -33.73 15.43
CA LEU A 5 -2.92 -32.39 14.87
C LEU A 5 -3.98 -31.55 15.62
N SER A 6 -3.56 -30.78 16.61
CA SER A 6 -4.36 -29.67 17.13
C SER A 6 -3.47 -28.56 17.68
N ALA A 7 -3.32 -27.54 16.85
CA ALA A 7 -3.44 -26.15 17.25
C ALA A 7 -3.78 -25.32 16.01
N SER A 8 -4.90 -25.64 15.36
CA SER A 8 -5.56 -24.63 14.53
C SER A 8 -6.09 -23.61 15.52
N CYS A 9 -5.37 -22.50 15.64
CA CYS A 9 -5.81 -21.37 16.43
C CYS A 9 -7.21 -21.00 15.93
N ALA A 10 -8.19 -21.06 16.83
CA ALA A 10 -9.56 -20.69 16.55
C ALA A 10 -9.60 -19.22 16.11
N ILE A 11 -9.73 -18.97 14.81
CA ILE A 11 -10.36 -17.73 14.35
C ILE A 11 -11.84 -17.96 14.65
N ALA A 12 -12.26 -17.47 15.82
CA ALA A 12 -13.63 -17.52 16.26
C ALA A 12 -14.55 -16.93 15.19
N ASP A 13 -15.77 -17.48 15.14
CA ASP A 13 -16.96 -17.07 14.41
C ASP A 13 -17.21 -15.55 14.51
N GLN A 14 -16.51 -14.78 13.69
CA GLN A 14 -16.78 -13.37 13.42
C GLN A 14 -17.56 -13.40 12.11
N GLY A 15 -18.77 -12.85 12.09
CA GLY A 15 -19.62 -12.81 10.88
C GLY A 15 -18.91 -12.23 9.64
N PRO A 16 -19.56 -12.21 8.47
CA PRO A 16 -18.90 -11.83 7.23
C PRO A 16 -18.22 -10.46 7.35
N VAL A 17 -16.97 -10.38 6.85
CA VAL A 17 -16.09 -9.19 6.91
C VAL A 17 -16.64 -8.12 5.97
N THR A 18 -17.73 -7.47 6.34
CA THR A 18 -18.50 -6.59 5.45
C THR A 18 -18.10 -5.12 5.55
N THR A 19 -17.17 -4.77 6.44
CA THR A 19 -16.63 -3.40 6.56
C THR A 19 -15.12 -3.37 6.36
N TYR A 20 -14.63 -2.22 5.90
CA TYR A 20 -13.19 -1.98 5.74
C TYR A 20 -12.43 -2.19 7.05
N GLU A 21 -12.93 -1.69 8.19
CA GLU A 21 -12.25 -1.79 9.48
C GLU A 21 -12.02 -3.24 9.91
N GLN A 22 -13.00 -4.11 9.63
CA GLN A 22 -12.86 -5.56 9.87
C GLN A 22 -11.80 -6.17 8.95
N ALA A 23 -11.78 -5.75 7.67
CA ALA A 23 -10.82 -6.25 6.69
C ALA A 23 -9.39 -5.75 6.92
N ALA A 24 -9.21 -4.51 7.40
CA ALA A 24 -7.91 -3.90 7.69
C ALA A 24 -7.17 -4.59 8.86
N GLY A 25 -7.89 -5.33 9.72
CA GLY A 25 -7.31 -6.17 10.75
C GLY A 25 -6.79 -7.52 10.24
N ILE A 26 -7.06 -7.88 8.99
CA ILE A 26 -6.61 -9.14 8.38
C ILE A 26 -5.15 -9.00 7.95
N ASN A 27 -4.37 -10.08 8.09
CA ASN A 27 -3.00 -10.11 7.63
C ASN A 27 -2.95 -9.85 6.10
N PRO A 28 -2.08 -8.94 5.60
CA PRO A 28 -1.99 -8.62 4.18
C PRO A 28 -1.64 -9.82 3.28
N TYR A 29 -0.92 -10.82 3.79
CA TYR A 29 -0.63 -12.05 3.04
C TYR A 29 -1.89 -12.92 2.86
N ASP A 30 -2.73 -12.99 3.89
CA ASP A 30 -4.02 -13.70 3.81
C ASP A 30 -4.97 -12.98 2.84
N LEU A 31 -4.94 -11.64 2.79
CA LEU A 31 -5.66 -10.85 1.80
C LEU A 31 -5.13 -11.10 0.37
N ALA A 32 -3.82 -11.21 0.19
CA ALA A 32 -3.22 -11.50 -1.10
C ALA A 32 -3.55 -12.92 -1.59
N GLU A 33 -3.46 -13.92 -0.71
CA GLU A 33 -3.89 -15.30 -0.99
C GLU A 33 -5.38 -15.34 -1.36
N TRP A 34 -6.22 -14.70 -0.55
CA TRP A 34 -7.65 -14.56 -0.82
C TRP A 34 -7.91 -13.95 -2.22
N TYR A 35 -7.18 -12.91 -2.60
CA TYR A 35 -7.34 -12.25 -3.90
C TYR A 35 -6.89 -13.13 -5.06
N SER A 36 -5.79 -13.88 -4.89
CA SER A 36 -5.32 -14.88 -5.86
C SER A 36 -6.38 -15.95 -6.13
N ASP A 37 -7.13 -16.34 -5.10
CA ASP A 37 -8.17 -17.36 -5.20
C ASP A 37 -9.45 -16.87 -5.90
N ILE A 38 -9.74 -15.57 -5.91
CA ILE A 38 -10.97 -15.02 -6.53
C ILE A 38 -11.09 -15.45 -7.99
N GLY A 39 -9.99 -15.43 -8.74
CA GLY A 39 -9.97 -15.82 -10.16
C GLY A 39 -10.32 -17.29 -10.40
N ASN A 40 -10.20 -18.14 -9.37
CA ASN A 40 -10.46 -19.58 -9.44
C ASN A 40 -11.84 -19.96 -8.86
N ARG A 41 -12.59 -19.01 -8.31
CA ARG A 41 -13.90 -19.30 -7.71
C ARG A 41 -14.92 -19.59 -8.82
N PRO A 42 -15.75 -20.64 -8.68
CA PRO A 42 -16.83 -20.87 -9.63
C PRO A 42 -17.76 -19.67 -9.64
N ALA A 43 -18.10 -19.20 -10.85
CA ALA A 43 -19.07 -18.13 -11.02
C ALA A 43 -20.38 -18.55 -10.37
N SER A 44 -20.71 -17.91 -9.24
CA SER A 44 -21.95 -18.18 -8.53
C SER A 44 -23.04 -17.28 -9.12
N PRO A 45 -24.07 -17.83 -9.78
CA PRO A 45 -25.10 -17.03 -10.45
C PRO A 45 -25.96 -16.20 -9.49
N HIS A 46 -25.90 -16.50 -8.18
CA HIS A 46 -26.64 -15.82 -7.13
C HIS A 46 -25.71 -15.49 -5.96
N ARG A 47 -24.97 -14.40 -6.07
CA ARG A 47 -24.22 -13.84 -4.94
C ARG A 47 -25.12 -12.89 -4.15
N SER A 48 -25.02 -13.00 -2.84
CA SER A 48 -25.74 -12.18 -1.88
C SER A 48 -25.06 -10.82 -1.69
N ILE A 49 -25.82 -9.83 -1.21
CA ILE A 49 -25.30 -8.49 -0.87
C ILE A 49 -24.13 -8.58 0.14
N PRO A 50 -24.21 -9.36 1.24
CA PRO A 50 -23.10 -9.50 2.18
C PRO A 50 -21.81 -10.02 1.52
N GLU A 51 -21.90 -10.96 0.58
CA GLU A 51 -20.72 -11.46 -0.12
C GLU A 51 -20.06 -10.37 -0.97
N HIS A 52 -20.85 -9.54 -1.67
CA HIS A 52 -20.30 -8.42 -2.43
C HIS A 52 -19.66 -7.35 -1.54
N LEU A 53 -20.28 -7.05 -0.39
CA LEU A 53 -19.71 -6.11 0.58
C LEU A 53 -18.42 -6.65 1.19
N GLU A 54 -18.36 -7.96 1.45
CA GLU A 54 -17.14 -8.60 1.94
C GLU A 54 -15.99 -8.52 0.94
N GLU A 55 -16.26 -8.75 -0.35
CA GLU A 55 -15.22 -8.60 -1.37
C GLU A 55 -14.72 -7.17 -1.49
N LEU A 56 -15.62 -6.19 -1.44
CA LEU A 56 -15.25 -4.78 -1.49
C LEU A 56 -14.39 -4.38 -0.28
N ALA A 57 -14.78 -4.79 0.93
CA ALA A 57 -14.04 -4.50 2.15
C ALA A 57 -12.62 -5.07 2.10
N ARG A 58 -12.48 -6.35 1.73
CA ARG A 58 -11.18 -7.04 1.61
C ARG A 58 -10.32 -6.46 0.49
N ALA A 59 -10.91 -6.15 -0.67
CA ALA A 59 -10.19 -5.53 -1.77
C ALA A 59 -9.69 -4.12 -1.40
N ALA A 60 -10.48 -3.34 -0.67
CA ALA A 60 -10.07 -2.02 -0.20
C ALA A 60 -8.89 -2.12 0.79
N ALA A 61 -8.97 -3.01 1.78
CA ALA A 61 -7.87 -3.24 2.72
C ALA A 61 -6.59 -3.71 2.01
N LEU A 62 -6.70 -4.64 1.06
CA LEU A 62 -5.55 -5.08 0.27
C LEU A 62 -4.95 -3.93 -0.56
N ALA A 63 -5.78 -3.12 -1.21
CA ALA A 63 -5.34 -1.98 -2.00
C ALA A 63 -4.57 -0.97 -1.16
N GLU A 64 -5.03 -0.69 0.06
CA GLU A 64 -4.34 0.20 0.99
C GLU A 64 -2.99 -0.37 1.45
N HIS A 65 -2.92 -1.65 1.82
CA HIS A 65 -1.66 -2.29 2.17
C HIS A 65 -0.65 -2.26 1.01
N LEU A 66 -1.10 -2.52 -0.22
CA LEU A 66 -0.25 -2.43 -1.40
C LEU A 66 0.21 -0.99 -1.67
N ALA A 67 -0.65 0.00 -1.44
CA ALA A 67 -0.29 1.41 -1.56
C ALA A 67 0.77 1.82 -0.54
N ASP A 68 0.66 1.36 0.71
CA ASP A 68 1.66 1.64 1.75
C ASP A 68 3.01 0.97 1.43
N ILE A 69 3.00 -0.31 1.04
CA ILE A 69 4.21 -1.01 0.57
C ILE A 69 4.82 -0.25 -0.61
N HIS A 70 4.01 0.17 -1.58
CA HIS A 70 4.49 0.88 -2.75
C HIS A 70 5.17 2.20 -2.38
N GLY A 71 4.51 3.02 -1.55
CA GLY A 71 5.05 4.30 -1.08
C GLY A 71 6.37 4.12 -0.31
N HIS A 72 6.46 3.10 0.56
CA HIS A 72 7.69 2.76 1.26
C HIS A 72 8.83 2.39 0.31
N ARG A 73 8.56 1.56 -0.71
CA ARG A 73 9.57 1.16 -1.71
C ARG A 73 10.03 2.34 -2.56
N LEU A 74 9.11 3.21 -2.95
CA LEU A 74 9.41 4.44 -3.69
C LEU A 74 10.31 5.37 -2.85
N HIS A 75 9.96 5.62 -1.59
CA HIS A 75 10.77 6.43 -0.68
C HIS A 75 12.18 5.83 -0.50
N ALA A 76 12.27 4.53 -0.25
CA ALA A 76 13.56 3.85 -0.10
C ALA A 76 14.44 4.01 -1.35
N ALA A 77 13.87 3.85 -2.55
CA ALA A 77 14.60 4.05 -3.80
C ALA A 77 15.18 5.46 -3.91
N LEU A 78 14.36 6.49 -3.63
CA LEU A 78 14.78 7.89 -3.66
C LEU A 78 15.89 8.19 -2.64
N ILE A 79 15.78 7.65 -1.41
CA ILE A 79 16.83 7.79 -0.38
C ILE A 79 18.15 7.14 -0.81
N THR A 80 18.09 5.98 -1.48
CA THR A 80 19.29 5.31 -2.00
C THR A 80 19.89 5.96 -3.24
N GLY A 81 19.30 7.06 -3.73
CA GLY A 81 19.82 7.86 -4.84
C GLY A 81 19.29 7.48 -6.22
N ALA A 82 18.22 6.67 -6.31
CA ALA A 82 17.54 6.46 -7.58
C ALA A 82 16.93 7.78 -8.09
N THR A 83 17.05 8.04 -9.39
CA THR A 83 16.44 9.24 -9.96
C THR A 83 14.94 9.06 -10.19
N VAL A 84 14.20 10.15 -10.31
CA VAL A 84 12.78 10.11 -10.70
C VAL A 84 12.60 9.43 -12.06
N ALA A 85 13.57 9.56 -12.96
CA ALA A 85 13.56 8.90 -14.26
C ALA A 85 13.74 7.37 -14.15
N ASP A 86 14.64 6.90 -13.28
CA ASP A 86 14.85 5.45 -13.05
C ASP A 86 13.57 4.80 -12.51
N ILE A 87 12.95 5.44 -11.51
CA ILE A 87 11.70 4.96 -10.90
C ILE A 87 10.56 5.00 -11.91
N ALA A 88 10.47 6.06 -12.72
CA ALA A 88 9.46 6.18 -13.79
C ALA A 88 9.60 5.05 -14.81
N GLY A 89 10.83 4.74 -15.21
CA GLY A 89 11.14 3.63 -16.10
C GLY A 89 10.76 2.27 -15.50
N ALA A 90 11.09 2.04 -14.23
CA ALA A 90 10.80 0.79 -13.54
C ALA A 90 9.29 0.55 -13.35
N LEU A 91 8.53 1.61 -13.08
CA LEU A 91 7.09 1.53 -12.81
C LEU A 91 6.22 1.72 -14.07
N GLY A 92 6.78 2.22 -15.17
CA GLY A 92 6.02 2.56 -16.37
C GLY A 92 5.06 3.74 -16.17
N ILE A 93 5.36 4.65 -15.25
CA ILE A 93 4.52 5.81 -14.91
C ILE A 93 5.26 7.13 -15.15
N THR A 94 4.54 8.25 -15.11
CA THR A 94 5.14 9.57 -15.30
C THR A 94 5.84 10.06 -14.03
N ALA A 95 6.84 10.94 -14.20
CA ALA A 95 7.48 11.63 -13.08
C ALA A 95 6.47 12.38 -12.17
N GLN A 96 5.43 12.96 -12.77
CA GLN A 96 4.36 13.63 -12.01
C GLN A 96 3.59 12.64 -11.12
N ARG A 97 3.37 11.42 -11.61
CA ARG A 97 2.68 10.38 -10.86
C ARG A 97 3.51 9.92 -9.65
N ILE A 98 4.83 9.77 -9.80
CA ILE A 98 5.75 9.46 -8.70
C ILE A 98 5.67 10.50 -7.60
N THR A 99 5.71 11.78 -7.95
CA THR A 99 5.59 12.86 -6.97
C THR A 99 4.26 12.79 -6.23
N ALA A 100 3.15 12.58 -6.95
CA ALA A 100 1.82 12.49 -6.35
C ALA A 100 1.69 11.29 -5.39
N GLU A 101 2.20 10.12 -5.79
CA GLU A 101 2.14 8.90 -4.98
C GLU A 101 3.02 9.02 -3.74
N TRP A 102 4.22 9.58 -3.87
CA TRP A 102 5.08 9.86 -2.72
C TRP A 102 4.40 10.85 -1.76
N LEU A 103 3.86 11.97 -2.26
CA LEU A 103 3.19 12.97 -1.42
C LEU A 103 1.96 12.41 -0.70
N ASN A 104 1.21 11.51 -1.33
CA ASN A 104 0.07 10.88 -0.69
C ASN A 104 0.51 9.96 0.45
N TRP A 105 1.53 9.14 0.23
CA TRP A 105 2.05 8.22 1.25
C TRP A 105 2.76 8.96 2.40
N VAL A 106 3.58 9.96 2.06
CA VAL A 106 4.45 10.67 3.01
C VAL A 106 3.65 11.43 4.06
N ALA A 107 2.43 11.89 3.73
CA ALA A 107 1.54 12.57 4.67
C ALA A 107 1.16 11.67 5.86
N GLY A 108 0.76 10.41 5.60
CA GLY A 108 0.45 9.47 6.68
C GLY A 108 1.69 9.13 7.53
N GLN A 109 2.87 9.07 6.91
CA GLN A 109 4.11 8.81 7.65
C GLN A 109 4.57 9.99 8.51
N ARG A 110 4.30 11.22 8.06
CA ARG A 110 4.51 12.45 8.82
C ARG A 110 3.61 12.48 10.05
N ASP A 111 2.32 12.21 9.87
CA ASP A 111 1.36 12.14 10.96
C ASP A 111 1.74 11.06 11.98
N LEU A 112 2.19 9.90 11.50
CA LEU A 112 2.68 8.83 12.35
C LEU A 112 3.94 9.23 13.15
N HIS A 113 4.87 9.97 12.53
CA HIS A 113 6.06 10.48 13.19
C HIS A 113 5.70 11.45 14.31
N ASP A 114 4.84 12.42 14.00
CA ASP A 114 4.43 13.46 14.94
C ASP A 114 3.58 12.86 16.08
N GLY A 115 2.74 11.85 15.80
CA GLY A 115 1.90 11.17 16.79
C GLY A 115 2.62 10.13 17.67
N THR A 116 3.89 9.81 17.40
CA THR A 116 4.64 8.77 18.12
C THR A 116 5.95 9.27 18.73
N ASP A 117 6.04 10.58 18.97
CA ASP A 117 7.24 11.27 19.47
C ASP A 117 8.49 10.95 18.61
N GLY A 118 8.29 10.80 17.31
CA GLY A 118 9.33 10.51 16.33
C GLY A 118 9.83 9.07 16.29
N ARG A 119 9.16 8.13 16.98
CA ARG A 119 9.57 6.71 17.02
C ARG A 119 9.25 5.95 15.74
N PHE A 120 8.13 6.28 15.10
CA PHE A 120 7.66 5.67 13.86
C PHE A 120 7.56 6.74 12.76
N GLY A 121 7.21 6.31 11.54
CA GLY A 121 7.14 7.21 10.39
C GLY A 121 8.50 7.67 9.88
N ILE A 122 8.49 8.72 9.05
CA ILE A 122 9.70 9.25 8.43
C ILE A 122 10.31 10.37 9.27
N SER A 123 11.65 10.44 9.29
CA SER A 123 12.34 11.57 9.90
C SER A 123 12.16 12.84 9.07
N SER A 124 12.29 14.00 9.71
CA SER A 124 12.31 15.29 9.00
C SER A 124 13.49 15.38 8.01
N GLY A 125 14.62 14.73 8.29
CA GLY A 125 15.77 14.69 7.40
C GLY A 125 15.47 13.94 6.10
N ASP A 126 14.92 12.73 6.20
CA ASP A 126 14.56 11.91 5.03
C ASP A 126 13.46 12.59 4.21
N TYR A 127 12.48 13.19 4.89
CA TYR A 127 11.45 13.99 4.23
C TYR A 127 12.05 15.13 3.40
N THR A 128 12.95 15.92 3.99
CA THR A 128 13.61 17.04 3.30
C THR A 128 14.46 16.57 2.13
N GLN A 129 15.23 15.49 2.31
CA GLN A 129 16.06 14.93 1.25
C GLN A 129 15.23 14.53 0.04
N VAL A 130 14.18 13.73 0.24
CA VAL A 130 13.36 13.26 -0.89
C VAL A 130 12.55 14.39 -1.51
N SER A 131 12.05 15.33 -0.70
CA SER A 131 11.36 16.51 -1.21
C SER A 131 12.24 17.34 -2.15
N ALA A 132 13.53 17.49 -1.82
CA ALA A 132 14.49 18.20 -2.66
C ALA A 132 14.68 17.52 -4.02
N VAL A 133 14.86 16.18 -4.03
CA VAL A 133 15.00 15.40 -5.26
C VAL A 133 13.78 15.58 -6.18
N LEU A 134 12.57 15.51 -5.63
CA LEU A 134 11.33 15.68 -6.41
C LEU A 134 11.14 17.11 -6.91
N ALA A 135 11.57 18.10 -6.13
CA ALA A 135 11.51 19.52 -6.51
C ALA A 135 12.50 19.84 -7.64
N GLU A 136 13.73 19.31 -7.57
CA GLU A 136 14.76 19.45 -8.60
C GLU A 136 14.30 18.85 -9.94
N ASP A 137 13.76 17.62 -9.93
CA ASP A 137 13.21 16.99 -11.13
C ASP A 137 12.07 17.83 -11.73
N SER A 138 11.18 18.34 -10.87
CA SER A 138 10.05 19.19 -11.29
C SER A 138 10.51 20.52 -11.90
N ALA A 139 11.57 21.13 -11.37
CA ALA A 139 12.18 22.33 -11.95
C ALA A 139 12.81 22.03 -13.31
N ALA A 140 13.63 20.97 -13.40
CA ALA A 140 14.29 20.57 -14.64
C ALA A 140 13.31 20.27 -15.78
N ARG A 141 12.17 19.63 -15.47
CA ARG A 141 11.10 19.39 -16.45
C ARG A 141 10.45 20.67 -16.95
N ARG A 142 10.18 21.64 -16.06
CA ARG A 142 9.60 22.94 -16.45
C ARG A 142 10.53 23.71 -17.40
N SER A 143 11.83 23.72 -17.13
CA SER A 143 12.82 24.36 -18.01
C SER A 143 12.86 23.73 -19.40
N ARG A 144 12.75 22.39 -19.50
CA ARG A 144 12.69 21.67 -20.79
C ARG A 144 11.43 21.98 -21.61
N GLN A 145 10.31 22.27 -20.95
CA GLN A 145 9.05 22.58 -21.64
C GLN A 145 8.98 24.01 -22.18
N GLN A 146 9.86 24.90 -21.72
CA GLN A 146 9.93 26.31 -22.12
C GLN A 146 11.00 26.59 -23.19
N SER A 147 11.79 25.59 -23.56
CA SER A 147 12.80 25.63 -24.62
C SER A 147 12.25 25.05 -25.91
#